data_AF-M3BAX5-F1
#
_entry.id   AF-M3BAX5-F1
#
_cell.length_a   1.000
_cell.length_b   1.000
_cell.length_c   1.000
_cell.angle_alpha   90.00
_cell.angle_beta   90.00
_cell.angle_gamma   90.00
#
_symmetry.space_group_name_H-M   'P 1'
#
loop_
_entity.id
_entity.type
_entity.pdbx_description
1 polymer ?
#
loop_
_entity_poly.entity_id
_entity_poly.type
_entity_poly.pdbx_seq_one_letter_code
_entity_poly.pdbx_strand_id
1 'polypeptide(L)'
;MRPKDGKVDTRLAHLQTLRSRMLGGVNQVMRRIWEQGQRPASVRVRQAFYRLDEMRILEDERKPLPKEEQPFAARMVTPKGLQLRLMLTMLYAAQCAVGPGKQWGTPYPVESTAKHPVSWMSLSASVSQYAGPGIQLASEDVNRRRQITQALKTLEEMALVRANTGPGRFSTGLQLLCENGTSTVSSAIPYTAADDTEPYIEIPAEFFTCGWVHVLTNSEIAALLMWFDRLKYAGAEVGAEEGDPLTITYVTGDIRQGLYGLGRKAYETHQALDAYQLLDVIRPEKRYDSGKWEGYSQGESDLLCHRVSLAPAGFDRDAGEIVEDVLKRRDTGGYWARPMFSTPKRFDRFSMVSAAE
;
A
#
# COMPACT_ATOMS: atom_id res chain seq x y z
N MET A 1 30.95 3.86 -14.86
CA MET A 1 29.75 4.44 -14.22
C MET A 1 28.53 3.70 -14.73
N ARG A 2 27.71 3.07 -13.86
CA ARG A 2 26.42 2.52 -14.31
C ARG A 2 25.48 3.71 -14.60
N PRO A 3 24.65 3.66 -15.66
CA PRO A 3 23.69 4.72 -15.94
C PRO A 3 22.72 4.87 -14.75
N LYS A 4 22.49 6.12 -14.33
CA LYS A 4 21.54 6.42 -13.25
C LYS A 4 20.14 5.93 -13.61
N ASP A 5 19.43 5.36 -12.63
CA ASP A 5 18.05 4.95 -12.80
C ASP A 5 17.15 6.20 -12.65
N GLY A 6 16.81 6.83 -13.77
CA GLY A 6 16.03 8.08 -13.78
C GLY A 6 14.67 7.99 -13.06
N LYS A 7 14.13 6.78 -12.83
CA LYS A 7 12.93 6.58 -12.01
C LYS A 7 13.21 6.77 -10.52
N VAL A 8 14.36 6.29 -10.04
CA VAL A 8 14.80 6.44 -8.64
C VAL A 8 15.10 7.90 -8.36
N ASP A 9 15.81 8.59 -9.25
CA ASP A 9 16.07 10.04 -9.15
C ASP A 9 14.77 10.85 -9.04
N THR A 10 13.82 10.59 -9.94
CA THR A 10 12.51 11.26 -9.94
C THR A 10 11.75 11.01 -8.64
N ARG A 11 11.77 9.77 -8.13
CA ARG A 11 11.11 9.39 -6.89
C ARG A 11 11.77 10.06 -5.67
N LEU A 12 13.10 10.11 -5.63
CA LEU A 12 13.86 10.75 -4.58
C LEU A 12 13.56 12.26 -4.51
N ALA A 13 13.61 12.95 -5.66
CA ALA A 13 13.28 14.38 -5.73
C ALA A 13 11.83 14.67 -5.29
N HIS A 14 10.88 13.82 -5.70
CA HIS A 14 9.49 13.93 -5.26
C HIS A 14 9.39 13.76 -3.73
N LEU A 15 10.04 12.74 -3.16
CA LEU A 15 10.01 12.48 -1.73
C LEU A 15 10.61 13.64 -0.93
N GLN A 16 11.75 14.19 -1.35
CA GLN A 16 12.38 15.33 -0.69
C GLN A 16 11.47 16.57 -0.67
N THR A 17 10.76 16.82 -1.78
CA THR A 17 9.75 17.88 -1.86
C THR A 17 8.58 17.61 -0.92
N LEU A 18 8.08 16.37 -0.88
CA LEU A 18 6.98 15.96 -0.01
C LEU A 18 7.35 16.13 1.48
N ARG A 19 8.55 15.69 1.87
CA ARG A 19 9.08 15.76 3.24
C ARG A 19 9.24 17.20 3.73
N SER A 20 9.91 18.04 2.94
CA SER A 20 10.20 19.42 3.31
C SER A 20 8.95 20.30 3.44
N ARG A 21 7.85 19.97 2.74
CA ARG A 21 6.69 20.85 2.65
C ARG A 21 5.44 20.35 3.36
N MET A 22 5.19 19.04 3.39
CA MET A 22 3.84 18.53 3.68
C MET A 22 3.81 17.34 4.63
N LEU A 23 4.75 16.40 4.51
CA LEU A 23 4.65 15.09 5.15
C LEU A 23 4.53 15.21 6.68
N GLY A 24 5.36 16.04 7.31
CA GLY A 24 5.31 16.25 8.76
C GLY A 24 3.96 16.80 9.25
N GLY A 25 3.40 17.78 8.54
CA GLY A 25 2.08 18.34 8.87
C GLY A 25 0.95 17.32 8.69
N VAL A 26 0.98 16.55 7.60
CA VAL A 26 -0.02 15.50 7.35
C VAL A 26 0.05 14.39 8.40
N ASN A 27 1.26 13.94 8.78
CA ASN A 27 1.46 12.95 9.83
C ASN A 27 0.92 13.44 11.19
N GLN A 28 1.09 14.72 11.51
CA GLN A 28 0.52 15.31 12.73
C GLN A 28 -1.01 15.31 12.70
N VAL A 29 -1.64 15.61 11.57
CA VAL A 29 -3.11 15.57 11.45
C VAL A 29 -3.61 14.13 11.54
N MET A 30 -2.95 13.17 10.88
CA MET A 30 -3.24 11.74 10.98
C MET A 30 -3.18 11.24 12.42
N ARG A 31 -2.12 11.60 13.16
CA ARG A 31 -1.96 11.25 14.57
C ARG A 31 -3.04 11.89 15.44
N ARG A 32 -3.35 13.17 15.20
CA ARG A 32 -4.40 13.89 15.94
C ARG A 32 -5.77 13.22 15.82
N ILE A 33 -6.19 12.83 14.61
CA ILE A 33 -7.50 12.18 14.44
C ILE A 33 -7.56 10.79 15.09
N TRP A 34 -6.43 10.10 15.17
CA TRP A 34 -6.33 8.84 15.89
C TRP A 34 -6.37 9.04 17.41
N GLU A 35 -5.56 9.97 17.94
CA GLU A 35 -5.52 10.31 19.38
C GLU A 35 -6.88 10.79 19.91
N GLN A 36 -7.65 11.52 19.09
CA GLN A 36 -8.96 12.06 19.46
C GLN A 36 -10.13 11.08 19.22
N GLY A 37 -9.88 10.02 18.45
CA GLY A 37 -10.89 9.06 18.03
C GLY A 37 -10.87 7.77 18.85
N GLN A 38 -11.21 6.66 18.20
CA GLN A 38 -11.24 5.31 18.75
C GLN A 38 -9.85 4.70 19.00
N ARG A 39 -8.77 5.32 18.49
CA ARG A 39 -7.40 4.82 18.57
C ARG A 39 -7.25 3.34 18.15
N PRO A 40 -7.74 2.94 16.96
CA PRO A 40 -7.58 1.56 16.52
C PRO A 40 -6.10 1.20 16.44
N ALA A 41 -5.71 0.02 16.95
CA ALA A 41 -4.35 -0.50 16.77
C ALA A 41 -4.04 -0.80 15.29
N SER A 42 -5.08 -1.12 14.53
CA SER A 42 -4.97 -1.39 13.09
C SER A 42 -6.25 -0.99 12.36
N VAL A 43 -6.12 -0.63 11.10
CA VAL A 43 -7.22 -0.41 10.16
C VAL A 43 -7.53 -1.73 9.47
N ARG A 44 -8.79 -2.16 9.57
CA ARG A 44 -9.29 -3.36 8.90
C ARG A 44 -9.66 -3.05 7.46
N VAL A 45 -9.20 -3.87 6.51
CA VAL A 45 -9.56 -3.74 5.08
C VAL A 45 -10.15 -5.08 4.62
N ARG A 46 -11.37 -5.04 4.09
CA ARG A 46 -12.08 -6.25 3.62
C ARG A 46 -11.40 -6.91 2.43
N GLN A 47 -11.49 -8.23 2.36
CA GLN A 47 -10.78 -9.05 1.37
C GLN A 47 -11.07 -8.67 -0.08
N ALA A 48 -12.35 -8.45 -0.41
CA ALA A 48 -12.78 -8.08 -1.76
C ALA A 48 -12.16 -6.76 -2.29
N PHE A 49 -11.58 -5.93 -1.42
CA PHE A 49 -10.85 -4.73 -1.86
C PHE A 49 -9.55 -5.06 -2.59
N TYR A 50 -8.82 -6.10 -2.17
CA TYR A 50 -7.47 -6.40 -2.65
C TYR A 50 -7.32 -7.80 -3.27
N ARG A 51 -8.31 -8.67 -3.14
CA ARG A 51 -8.27 -10.05 -3.61
C ARG A 51 -9.62 -10.45 -4.22
N LEU A 52 -9.57 -11.23 -5.30
CA LEU A 52 -10.74 -11.88 -5.88
C LEU A 52 -11.15 -13.08 -5.03
N ASP A 53 -12.46 -13.33 -4.95
CA ASP A 53 -13.01 -14.48 -4.26
C ASP A 53 -12.59 -15.80 -4.91
N GLU A 54 -12.53 -15.80 -6.25
CA GLU A 54 -12.11 -16.95 -7.05
C GLU A 54 -10.84 -16.65 -7.84
N MET A 55 -9.93 -17.62 -7.86
CA MET A 55 -8.69 -17.53 -8.63
C MET A 55 -9.01 -17.57 -10.12
N ARG A 56 -8.59 -16.53 -10.84
CA ARG A 56 -8.62 -16.51 -12.31
C ARG A 56 -7.39 -17.23 -12.86
N ILE A 57 -7.61 -18.09 -13.84
CA ILE A 57 -6.53 -18.76 -14.57
C ILE A 57 -6.11 -17.84 -15.72
N LEU A 58 -4.81 -17.57 -15.83
CA LEU A 58 -4.26 -16.80 -16.94
C LEU A 58 -3.58 -17.73 -17.94
N GLU A 59 -3.84 -17.53 -19.22
CA GLU A 59 -3.18 -18.26 -20.29
C GLU A 59 -1.71 -17.85 -20.48
N ASP A 60 -1.39 -16.58 -20.18
CA ASP A 60 -0.06 -16.00 -20.32
C ASP A 60 0.21 -15.00 -19.18
N GLU A 61 1.19 -15.28 -18.33
CA GLU A 61 1.62 -14.38 -17.24
C GLU A 61 2.05 -12.99 -17.73
N ARG A 62 2.34 -12.81 -19.03
CA ARG A 62 2.68 -11.50 -19.60
C ARG A 62 1.45 -10.65 -19.89
N LYS A 63 0.26 -11.26 -19.90
CA LYS A 63 -1.02 -10.61 -20.15
C LYS A 63 -1.83 -10.58 -18.85
N PRO A 64 -1.74 -9.51 -18.06
CA PRO A 64 -2.51 -9.42 -16.82
C PRO A 64 -4.01 -9.40 -17.10
N LEU A 65 -4.82 -9.72 -16.09
CA LEU A 65 -6.28 -9.63 -16.16
C LEU A 65 -6.73 -8.25 -16.68
N PRO A 66 -7.84 -8.18 -17.45
CA PRO A 66 -8.47 -6.91 -17.78
C PRO A 66 -8.71 -6.07 -16.54
N LYS A 67 -8.54 -4.74 -16.64
CA LYS A 67 -8.59 -3.85 -15.47
C LYS A 67 -9.89 -4.01 -14.67
N GLU A 68 -11.03 -4.12 -15.33
CA GLU A 68 -12.32 -4.23 -14.62
C GLU A 68 -12.54 -5.57 -13.91
N GLU A 69 -11.74 -6.59 -14.24
CA GLU A 69 -11.76 -7.90 -13.59
C GLU A 69 -10.75 -8.01 -12.44
N GLN A 70 -9.91 -6.99 -12.25
CA GLN A 70 -8.95 -6.95 -11.14
C GLN A 70 -9.62 -6.46 -9.84
N PRO A 71 -9.10 -6.86 -8.66
CA PRO A 71 -9.50 -6.24 -7.40
C PRO A 71 -9.28 -4.71 -7.41
N PHE A 72 -10.04 -3.98 -6.60
CA PHE A 72 -9.96 -2.51 -6.53
C PHE A 72 -8.54 -2.00 -6.29
N ALA A 73 -7.80 -2.61 -5.36
CA ALA A 73 -6.42 -2.21 -5.06
C ALA A 73 -5.51 -2.29 -6.31
N ALA A 74 -5.64 -3.34 -7.11
CA ALA A 74 -4.86 -3.52 -8.34
C ALA A 74 -5.29 -2.53 -9.44
N ARG A 75 -6.59 -2.25 -9.56
CA ARG A 75 -7.13 -1.22 -10.49
C ARG A 75 -6.56 0.17 -10.25
N MET A 76 -6.15 0.45 -9.01
CA MET A 76 -5.57 1.73 -8.58
C MET A 76 -4.04 1.78 -8.66
N VAL A 77 -3.38 0.73 -9.15
CA VAL A 77 -1.95 0.74 -9.45
C VAL A 77 -1.71 1.49 -10.77
N THR A 78 -1.82 2.82 -10.69
CA THR A 78 -1.60 3.73 -11.81
C THR A 78 -0.41 4.66 -11.53
N PRO A 79 0.35 5.08 -12.56
CA PRO A 79 1.42 6.05 -12.37
C PRO A 79 0.88 7.37 -11.79
N LYS A 80 1.48 7.86 -10.70
CA LYS A 80 1.11 9.11 -10.03
C LYS A 80 -0.33 9.15 -9.47
N GLY A 81 -1.01 8.01 -9.36
CA GLY A 81 -2.38 7.94 -8.83
C GLY A 81 -2.44 8.18 -7.32
N LEU A 82 -3.42 8.97 -6.87
CA LEU A 82 -3.70 9.22 -5.45
C LEU A 82 -4.81 8.32 -4.89
N GLN A 83 -5.54 7.61 -5.77
CA GLN A 83 -6.77 6.87 -5.44
C GLN A 83 -6.59 5.86 -4.32
N LEU A 84 -5.59 4.96 -4.44
CA LEU A 84 -5.35 3.91 -3.44
C LEU A 84 -5.00 4.48 -2.07
N ARG A 85 -4.09 5.47 -2.05
CA ARG A 85 -3.66 6.14 -0.82
C ARG A 85 -4.82 6.91 -0.17
N LEU A 86 -5.63 7.60 -0.97
CA LEU A 86 -6.79 8.33 -0.50
C LEU A 86 -7.87 7.38 0.05
N MET A 87 -8.12 6.25 -0.62
CA MET A 87 -9.08 5.25 -0.14
C MET A 87 -8.64 4.67 1.22
N LEU A 88 -7.38 4.26 1.35
CA LEU A 88 -6.86 3.76 2.63
C LEU A 88 -6.90 4.85 3.72
N THR A 89 -6.63 6.10 3.36
CA THR A 89 -6.76 7.25 4.28
C THR A 89 -8.20 7.47 4.73
N MET A 90 -9.19 7.27 3.84
CA MET A 90 -10.61 7.34 4.19
C MET A 90 -11.02 6.23 5.14
N LEU A 91 -10.56 5.00 4.91
CA LEU A 91 -10.80 3.87 5.81
C LEU A 91 -10.18 4.11 7.20
N TYR A 92 -8.95 4.63 7.26
CA TYR A 92 -8.30 5.03 8.50
C TYR A 92 -9.09 6.11 9.23
N ALA A 93 -9.49 7.18 8.54
CA ALA A 93 -10.29 8.26 9.13
C ALA A 93 -11.63 7.74 9.67
N ALA A 94 -12.31 6.88 8.90
CA ALA A 94 -13.57 6.28 9.31
C ALA A 94 -13.42 5.43 10.57
N GLN A 95 -12.40 4.57 10.63
CA GLN A 95 -12.16 3.68 11.78
C GLN A 95 -11.56 4.41 13.00
N CYS A 96 -10.94 5.57 12.80
CA CYS A 96 -10.64 6.48 13.91
C CYS A 96 -11.92 7.14 14.45
N ALA A 97 -12.91 7.42 13.60
CA ALA A 97 -14.15 8.07 14.02
C ALA A 97 -15.14 7.11 14.68
N VAL A 98 -15.25 5.87 14.18
CA VAL A 98 -16.26 4.89 14.61
C VAL A 98 -15.65 3.51 14.84
N GLY A 99 -16.21 2.77 15.80
CA GLY A 99 -15.79 1.38 16.08
C GLY A 99 -16.35 0.35 15.07
N PRO A 100 -15.92 -0.92 15.15
CA PRO A 100 -16.37 -2.00 14.27
C PRO A 100 -17.90 -2.12 14.18
N GLY A 101 -18.41 -2.42 12.98
CA GLY A 101 -19.84 -2.56 12.68
C GLY A 101 -20.63 -1.24 12.66
N LYS A 102 -20.01 -0.09 12.97
CA LYS A 102 -20.67 1.22 12.96
C LYS A 102 -20.48 1.94 11.62
N GLN A 103 -21.52 2.64 11.20
CA GLN A 103 -21.50 3.47 9.99
C GLN A 103 -20.83 4.82 10.27
N TRP A 104 -19.95 5.26 9.36
CA TRP A 104 -19.39 6.62 9.43
C TRP A 104 -20.25 7.60 8.61
N GLY A 105 -21.02 8.44 9.32
CA GLY A 105 -22.03 9.31 8.69
C GLY A 105 -21.53 10.66 8.19
N THR A 106 -20.32 11.09 8.59
CA THR A 106 -19.82 12.45 8.30
C THR A 106 -18.37 12.43 7.77
N PRO A 107 -18.15 12.03 6.51
CA PRO A 107 -16.85 12.14 5.88
C PRO A 107 -16.34 13.58 5.83
N TYR A 108 -15.01 13.76 5.87
CA TYR A 108 -14.42 15.09 5.82
C TYR A 108 -14.70 15.80 4.47
N PRO A 109 -14.71 17.13 4.44
CA PRO A 109 -14.75 17.88 3.19
C PRO A 109 -13.40 17.79 2.44
N VAL A 110 -13.41 18.17 1.16
CA VAL A 110 -12.16 18.25 0.36
C VAL A 110 -11.21 19.31 0.91
N GLU A 111 -11.74 20.50 1.21
CA GLU A 111 -11.02 21.65 1.76
C GLU A 111 -11.43 21.89 3.21
N SER A 112 -10.53 22.43 4.03
CA SER A 112 -10.88 22.82 5.40
C SER A 112 -11.84 24.00 5.38
N THR A 113 -12.73 24.03 6.36
CA THR A 113 -13.67 25.13 6.58
C THR A 113 -13.59 25.54 8.05
N ALA A 114 -14.16 26.70 8.40
CA ALA A 114 -14.24 27.12 9.80
C ALA A 114 -14.95 26.09 10.71
N LYS A 115 -15.90 25.31 10.15
CA LYS A 115 -16.63 24.25 10.86
C LYS A 115 -15.90 22.90 10.85
N HIS A 116 -15.08 22.65 9.84
CA HIS A 116 -14.37 21.39 9.64
C HIS A 116 -12.88 21.69 9.38
N PRO A 117 -12.07 21.81 10.45
CA PRO A 117 -10.65 22.12 10.31
C PRO A 117 -9.85 20.97 9.68
N VAL A 118 -10.37 19.73 9.74
CA VAL A 118 -9.80 18.56 9.06
C VAL A 118 -10.48 18.37 7.70
N SER A 119 -9.68 18.08 6.68
CA SER A 119 -10.10 17.86 5.30
C SER A 119 -9.27 16.79 4.60
N TRP A 120 -9.73 16.31 3.44
CA TRP A 120 -8.94 15.39 2.61
C TRP A 120 -7.64 16.03 2.13
N MET A 121 -7.64 17.35 1.91
CA MET A 121 -6.40 18.10 1.72
C MET A 121 -5.50 17.97 2.94
N SER A 122 -5.94 18.24 4.17
CA SER A 122 -5.04 18.13 5.34
C SER A 122 -4.52 16.71 5.62
N LEU A 123 -5.22 15.68 5.13
CA LEU A 123 -4.87 14.26 5.32
C LEU A 123 -4.09 13.65 4.14
N SER A 124 -3.95 14.34 3.00
CA SER A 124 -3.32 13.75 1.81
C SER A 124 -2.07 14.51 1.40
N ALA A 125 -0.89 13.90 1.58
CA ALA A 125 0.35 14.47 1.06
C ALA A 125 0.47 14.18 -0.45
N SER A 126 0.51 15.23 -1.29
CA SER A 126 0.77 15.09 -2.73
C SER A 126 1.52 16.31 -3.28
N VAL A 127 2.57 16.07 -4.06
CA VAL A 127 3.31 17.15 -4.72
C VAL A 127 2.69 17.43 -6.10
N SER A 128 2.30 18.68 -6.34
CA SER A 128 2.05 19.18 -7.69
C SER A 128 3.35 19.73 -8.28
N GLN A 129 3.88 19.13 -9.34
CA GLN A 129 5.05 19.69 -10.02
C GLN A 129 4.66 20.93 -10.82
N TYR A 130 5.47 21.97 -10.69
CA TYR A 130 5.46 23.19 -11.51
C TYR A 130 5.62 22.85 -12.99
N ALA A 131 4.71 23.33 -13.84
CA ALA A 131 4.64 22.97 -15.26
C ALA A 131 5.52 23.84 -16.19
N GLY A 132 6.47 24.60 -15.64
CA GLY A 132 7.38 25.46 -16.41
C GLY A 132 6.86 26.88 -16.65
N PRO A 133 7.68 27.78 -17.22
CA PRO A 133 7.32 29.17 -17.46
C PRO A 133 6.29 29.28 -18.59
N GLY A 134 5.22 30.06 -18.37
CA GLY A 134 4.21 30.39 -19.40
C GLY A 134 2.83 29.75 -19.22
N ILE A 135 2.65 28.85 -18.26
CA ILE A 135 1.33 28.35 -17.85
C ILE A 135 0.85 29.22 -16.68
N GLN A 136 -0.34 29.80 -16.76
CA GLN A 136 -0.95 30.55 -15.65
C GLN A 136 -0.81 29.75 -14.35
N LEU A 137 -0.08 30.30 -13.39
CA LEU A 137 0.21 29.65 -12.11
C LEU A 137 -1.10 29.44 -11.34
N ALA A 138 -1.70 28.26 -11.47
CA ALA A 138 -2.57 27.76 -10.42
C ALA A 138 -1.72 27.55 -9.16
N SER A 139 -2.18 28.05 -8.02
CA SER A 139 -1.48 27.83 -6.75
C SER A 139 -1.34 26.32 -6.46
N GLU A 140 -0.34 25.96 -5.66
CA GLU A 140 -0.11 24.56 -5.26
C GLU A 140 -1.37 23.94 -4.63
N ASP A 141 -2.12 24.71 -3.84
CA ASP A 141 -3.40 24.29 -3.27
C ASP A 141 -4.47 24.02 -4.33
N VAL A 142 -4.58 24.84 -5.38
CA VAL A 142 -5.52 24.59 -6.49
C VAL A 142 -5.17 23.29 -7.22
N ASN A 143 -3.88 23.05 -7.47
CA ASN A 143 -3.43 21.81 -8.12
C ASN A 143 -3.69 20.58 -7.24
N ARG A 144 -3.43 20.69 -5.93
CA ARG A 144 -3.70 19.62 -4.96
C ARG A 144 -5.19 19.33 -4.84
N ARG A 145 -6.03 20.37 -4.76
CA ARG A 145 -7.49 20.22 -4.79
C ARG A 145 -7.94 19.48 -6.04
N ARG A 146 -7.40 19.85 -7.21
CA ARG A 146 -7.68 19.18 -8.48
C ARG A 146 -7.27 17.71 -8.45
N GLN A 147 -6.09 17.37 -7.91
CA GLN A 147 -5.62 15.99 -7.78
C GLN A 147 -6.54 15.16 -6.89
N ILE A 148 -6.92 15.68 -5.71
CA ILE A 148 -7.83 14.99 -4.79
C ILE A 148 -9.21 14.83 -5.42
N THR A 149 -9.74 15.89 -6.04
CA THR A 149 -11.04 15.82 -6.73
C THR A 149 -11.02 14.80 -7.86
N GLN A 150 -9.93 14.71 -8.63
CA GLN A 150 -9.81 13.71 -9.69
C GLN A 150 -9.72 12.28 -9.13
N ALA A 151 -9.02 12.10 -8.01
CA ALA A 151 -8.98 10.82 -7.32
C ALA A 151 -10.38 10.42 -6.81
N LEU A 152 -11.12 11.35 -6.22
CA LEU A 152 -12.50 11.15 -5.78
C LEU A 152 -13.44 10.75 -6.93
N LYS A 153 -13.31 11.39 -8.10
CA LYS A 153 -14.08 10.99 -9.31
C LYS A 153 -13.77 9.56 -9.71
N THR A 154 -12.50 9.16 -9.68
CA THR A 154 -12.12 7.77 -9.98
C THR A 154 -12.68 6.79 -8.96
N LEU A 155 -12.70 7.16 -7.66
CA LEU A 155 -13.30 6.33 -6.61
C LEU A 155 -14.83 6.25 -6.76
N GLU A 156 -15.49 7.31 -7.23
CA GLU A 156 -16.93 7.33 -7.51
C GLU A 156 -17.29 6.43 -8.71
N GLU A 157 -16.47 6.43 -9.77
CA GLU A 157 -16.59 5.49 -10.90
C GLU A 157 -16.45 4.03 -10.45
N MET A 158 -15.69 3.77 -9.38
CA MET A 158 -15.54 2.45 -8.76
C MET A 158 -16.60 2.15 -7.69
N ALA A 159 -17.58 3.02 -7.49
CA ALA A 159 -18.60 2.91 -6.44
C ALA A 159 -18.05 2.80 -5.00
N LEU A 160 -16.90 3.42 -4.73
CA LEU A 160 -16.26 3.48 -3.41
C LEU A 160 -16.57 4.77 -2.64
N VAL A 161 -16.98 5.83 -3.35
CA VAL A 161 -17.51 7.06 -2.77
C VAL A 161 -18.69 7.56 -3.59
N ARG A 162 -19.50 8.45 -3.01
CA ARG A 162 -20.59 9.14 -3.71
C ARG A 162 -20.61 10.61 -3.34
N ALA A 163 -20.70 11.50 -4.33
CA ALA A 163 -20.94 12.91 -4.08
C ALA A 163 -22.39 13.17 -3.62
N ASN A 164 -22.57 14.06 -2.64
CA ASN A 164 -23.89 14.28 -2.01
C ASN A 164 -24.91 15.00 -2.92
N THR A 165 -24.45 15.88 -3.81
CA THR A 165 -25.33 16.76 -4.62
C THR A 165 -25.30 16.45 -6.12
N GLY A 166 -24.61 15.39 -6.53
CA GLY A 166 -24.56 14.90 -7.90
C GLY A 166 -23.17 14.46 -8.33
N PRO A 167 -23.07 13.64 -9.40
CA PRO A 167 -21.82 13.01 -9.81
C PRO A 167 -20.66 14.01 -9.97
N GLY A 168 -19.53 13.70 -9.33
CA GLY A 168 -18.31 14.48 -9.38
C GLY A 168 -18.33 15.81 -8.61
N ARG A 169 -19.41 16.12 -7.87
CA ARG A 169 -19.59 17.39 -7.13
C ARG A 169 -19.33 17.22 -5.63
N PHE A 170 -18.05 17.17 -5.26
CA PHE A 170 -17.61 16.91 -3.88
C PHE A 170 -17.52 18.16 -2.97
N SER A 171 -17.86 19.35 -3.46
CA SER A 171 -17.76 20.60 -2.68
C SER A 171 -18.72 20.67 -1.49
N THR A 172 -19.83 19.94 -1.55
CA THR A 172 -20.90 19.88 -0.54
C THR A 172 -20.80 18.63 0.34
N GLY A 173 -19.72 17.87 0.22
CA GLY A 173 -19.49 16.64 0.95
C GLY A 173 -19.63 15.38 0.09
N LEU A 174 -19.32 14.26 0.71
CA LEU A 174 -19.36 12.94 0.10
C LEU A 174 -19.79 11.90 1.11
N GLN A 175 -20.19 10.74 0.62
CA GLN A 175 -20.41 9.51 1.39
C GLN A 175 -19.32 8.50 1.04
N LEU A 176 -18.70 7.90 2.04
CA LEU A 176 -17.82 6.73 1.87
C LEU A 176 -18.70 5.49 1.73
N LEU A 177 -18.41 4.65 0.74
CA LEU A 177 -19.17 3.43 0.46
C LEU A 177 -18.36 2.18 0.86
N CYS A 178 -19.06 1.06 1.02
CA CYS A 178 -18.43 -0.20 1.41
C CYS A 178 -17.46 -0.70 0.32
N GLU A 179 -16.24 -1.02 0.73
CA GLU A 179 -15.13 -1.45 -0.13
C GLU A 179 -15.17 -2.93 -0.53
N ASN A 180 -16.25 -3.64 -0.16
CA ASN A 180 -16.44 -5.06 -0.45
C ASN A 180 -16.99 -5.35 -1.87
N GLY A 181 -17.17 -4.33 -2.71
CA GLY A 181 -17.65 -4.48 -4.09
C GLY A 181 -19.16 -4.68 -4.24
N THR A 182 -19.93 -4.66 -3.14
CA THR A 182 -21.39 -4.76 -3.19
C THR A 182 -22.08 -3.44 -3.59
N SER A 183 -21.38 -2.32 -3.43
CA SER A 183 -21.88 -1.00 -3.85
C SER A 183 -21.88 -0.87 -5.36
N THR A 184 -22.96 -0.33 -5.91
CA THR A 184 -23.07 0.03 -7.32
C THR A 184 -23.55 1.49 -7.47
N VAL A 185 -23.52 2.01 -8.69
CA VAL A 185 -24.05 3.34 -8.99
C VAL A 185 -25.54 3.43 -8.61
N SER A 186 -26.32 2.36 -8.83
CA SER A 186 -27.75 2.31 -8.50
C SER A 186 -28.04 1.96 -7.04
N SER A 187 -27.15 1.22 -6.37
CA SER A 187 -27.31 0.78 -4.98
C SER A 187 -26.02 1.06 -4.19
N ALA A 188 -25.91 2.26 -3.63
CA ALA A 188 -24.79 2.57 -2.74
C ALA A 188 -25.05 2.04 -1.35
N ILE A 189 -24.09 1.28 -0.84
CA ILE A 189 -24.10 0.79 0.53
C ILE A 189 -23.12 1.67 1.32
N PRO A 190 -23.61 2.48 2.26
CA PRO A 190 -22.74 3.32 3.09
C PRO A 190 -21.70 2.48 3.83
N TYR A 191 -20.50 3.01 3.98
CA TYR A 191 -19.43 2.32 4.67
C TYR A 191 -19.75 2.07 6.15
N THR A 192 -19.59 0.83 6.56
CA THR A 192 -19.49 0.40 7.95
C THR A 192 -18.08 -0.10 8.22
N ALA A 193 -17.54 0.22 9.40
CA ALA A 193 -16.25 -0.33 9.81
C ALA A 193 -16.32 -1.86 9.84
N ALA A 194 -15.35 -2.53 9.23
CA ALA A 194 -15.32 -3.99 9.16
C ALA A 194 -15.32 -4.60 10.58
N ASP A 195 -16.24 -5.54 10.80
CA ASP A 195 -16.31 -6.36 12.01
C ASP A 195 -15.79 -7.78 11.71
N ASP A 196 -15.98 -8.69 12.65
CA ASP A 196 -15.44 -10.05 12.57
C ASP A 196 -16.32 -11.00 11.71
N THR A 197 -17.37 -10.48 11.05
CA THR A 197 -18.28 -11.29 10.23
C THR A 197 -17.79 -11.53 8.80
N GLU A 198 -16.78 -10.78 8.35
CA GLU A 198 -16.21 -10.85 6.99
C GLU A 198 -14.68 -10.98 7.05
N PRO A 199 -14.04 -11.62 6.04
CA PRO A 199 -12.58 -11.69 5.98
C PRO A 199 -11.96 -10.31 5.74
N TYR A 200 -10.97 -9.96 6.57
CA TYR A 200 -10.21 -8.70 6.47
C TYR A 200 -8.73 -8.90 6.78
N ILE A 201 -7.89 -7.96 6.36
CA ILE A 201 -6.52 -7.80 6.87
C ILE A 201 -6.43 -6.59 7.79
N GLU A 202 -5.41 -6.56 8.62
CA GLU A 202 -5.13 -5.48 9.56
C GLU A 202 -3.87 -4.74 9.13
N ILE A 203 -4.01 -3.44 8.88
CA ILE A 203 -2.91 -2.53 8.58
C ILE A 203 -2.58 -1.75 9.86
N PRO A 204 -1.36 -1.81 10.40
CA PRO A 204 -1.00 -1.10 11.64
C PRO A 204 -1.32 0.40 11.56
N ALA A 205 -1.73 1.02 12.67
CA ALA A 205 -2.02 2.45 12.71
C ALA A 205 -0.80 3.31 12.31
N GLU A 206 0.40 2.82 12.61
CA GLU A 206 1.70 3.42 12.29
C GLU A 206 1.93 3.53 10.79
N PHE A 207 1.30 2.66 9.98
CA PHE A 207 1.29 2.83 8.52
C PHE A 207 0.73 4.22 8.10
N PHE A 208 -0.22 4.75 8.86
CA PHE A 208 -0.85 6.04 8.61
C PHE A 208 -0.15 7.16 9.39
N THR A 209 0.12 6.96 10.68
CA THR A 209 0.67 8.01 11.55
C THR A 209 2.17 8.30 11.32
N CYS A 210 2.91 7.34 10.77
CA CYS A 210 4.32 7.50 10.40
C CYS A 210 4.52 7.82 8.90
N GLY A 211 3.45 7.93 8.12
CA GLY A 211 3.46 8.44 6.75
C GLY A 211 3.72 7.41 5.64
N TRP A 212 3.74 6.11 5.96
CA TRP A 212 3.96 5.03 4.97
C TRP A 212 2.97 5.08 3.81
N VAL A 213 1.69 5.34 4.10
CA VAL A 213 0.63 5.50 3.08
C VAL A 213 0.95 6.60 2.04
N HIS A 214 1.75 7.60 2.39
CA HIS A 214 2.08 8.72 1.49
C HIS A 214 3.37 8.50 0.69
N VAL A 215 4.35 7.79 1.25
CA VAL A 215 5.68 7.63 0.65
C VAL A 215 5.82 6.36 -0.20
N LEU A 216 5.03 5.33 0.08
CA LEU A 216 4.99 4.11 -0.72
C LEU A 216 4.22 4.33 -2.01
N THR A 217 4.73 3.82 -3.12
CA THR A 217 4.04 3.77 -4.41
C THR A 217 2.80 2.88 -4.34
N ASN A 218 1.82 3.09 -5.23
CA ASN A 218 0.61 2.26 -5.25
C ASN A 218 0.94 0.78 -5.49
N SER A 219 1.99 0.47 -6.27
CA SER A 219 2.46 -0.91 -6.45
C SER A 219 3.00 -1.53 -5.16
N GLU A 220 3.78 -0.77 -4.37
CA GLU A 220 4.28 -1.23 -3.07
C GLU A 220 3.14 -1.43 -2.07
N ILE A 221 2.17 -0.51 -2.02
CA ILE A 221 0.99 -0.65 -1.17
C ILE A 221 0.18 -1.89 -1.56
N ALA A 222 -0.14 -2.05 -2.85
CA ALA A 222 -0.92 -3.21 -3.30
C ALA A 222 -0.18 -4.54 -3.04
N ALA A 223 1.14 -4.58 -3.23
CA ALA A 223 1.95 -5.75 -2.87
C ALA A 223 1.95 -6.00 -1.35
N LEU A 224 2.00 -4.94 -0.52
CA LEU A 224 1.94 -5.07 0.93
C LEU A 224 0.58 -5.60 1.40
N LEU A 225 -0.54 -5.17 0.79
CA LEU A 225 -1.88 -5.73 1.07
C LEU A 225 -1.94 -7.23 0.75
N MET A 226 -1.36 -7.64 -0.38
CA MET A 226 -1.22 -9.07 -0.73
C MET A 226 -0.41 -9.82 0.34
N TRP A 227 0.72 -9.27 0.80
CA TRP A 227 1.53 -9.93 1.83
C TRP A 227 0.79 -10.04 3.18
N PHE A 228 0.04 -9.01 3.60
CA PHE A 228 -0.81 -9.10 4.78
C PHE A 228 -1.84 -10.23 4.67
N ASP A 229 -2.53 -10.36 3.53
CA ASP A 229 -3.50 -11.44 3.29
C ASP A 229 -2.84 -12.82 3.32
N ARG A 230 -1.71 -12.96 2.63
CA ARG A 230 -1.00 -14.24 2.54
C ARG A 230 -0.41 -14.68 3.86
N LEU A 231 0.13 -13.75 4.66
CA LEU A 231 0.62 -14.06 5.99
C LEU A 231 -0.53 -14.45 6.93
N LYS A 232 -1.65 -13.72 6.89
CA LYS A 232 -2.80 -13.97 7.77
C LYS A 232 -3.50 -15.29 7.46
N TYR A 233 -3.72 -15.63 6.18
CA TYR A 233 -4.58 -16.74 5.78
C TYR A 233 -3.84 -17.94 5.17
N ALA A 234 -2.55 -17.80 4.85
CA ALA A 234 -1.75 -18.84 4.22
C ALA A 234 -0.28 -18.81 4.67
N GLY A 235 -0.04 -18.25 5.85
CA GLY A 235 1.26 -18.28 6.51
C GLY A 235 1.51 -19.65 7.13
N ALA A 236 2.77 -20.09 7.10
CA ALA A 236 3.25 -21.22 7.87
C ALA A 236 4.11 -20.67 9.01
N GLU A 237 3.88 -21.16 10.23
CA GLU A 237 4.76 -20.88 11.36
C GLU A 237 6.05 -21.69 11.21
N VAL A 238 7.20 -21.03 11.33
CA VAL A 238 8.52 -21.65 11.26
C VAL A 238 9.41 -21.13 12.40
N GLY A 239 10.19 -22.02 13.01
CA GLY A 239 10.83 -21.80 14.31
C GLY A 239 9.87 -22.18 15.46
N ALA A 240 10.31 -22.69 16.60
CA ALA A 240 11.57 -22.38 17.28
C ALA A 240 12.10 -23.55 18.14
N GLU A 241 13.41 -23.85 18.04
CA GLU A 241 14.15 -24.50 19.14
C GLU A 241 14.62 -23.44 20.18
N GLU A 242 14.88 -22.19 19.76
CA GLU A 242 15.02 -20.99 20.61
C GLU A 242 14.44 -19.77 19.87
N GLY A 243 13.59 -18.97 20.53
CA GLY A 243 13.01 -17.72 19.99
C GLY A 243 11.49 -17.73 19.73
N ASP A 244 10.94 -16.58 19.30
CA ASP A 244 9.53 -16.46 18.92
C ASP A 244 9.30 -17.08 17.53
N PRO A 245 8.20 -17.83 17.33
CA PRO A 245 7.85 -18.39 16.03
C PRO A 245 7.65 -17.28 14.99
N LEU A 246 8.03 -17.56 13.74
CA LEU A 246 7.93 -16.64 12.63
C LEU A 246 6.94 -17.15 11.59
N THR A 247 5.87 -16.39 11.36
CA THR A 247 4.97 -16.62 10.24
C THR A 247 5.65 -16.24 8.93
N ILE A 248 5.81 -17.20 8.02
CA ILE A 248 6.34 -16.97 6.68
C ILE A 248 5.34 -17.42 5.61
N THR A 249 5.35 -16.75 4.46
CA THR A 249 4.57 -17.18 3.29
C THR A 249 5.36 -16.98 1.99
N TYR A 250 4.79 -17.43 0.88
CA TYR A 250 5.29 -17.17 -0.46
C TYR A 250 4.11 -17.00 -1.43
N VAL A 251 4.39 -16.45 -2.60
CA VAL A 251 3.40 -16.22 -3.65
C VAL A 251 3.97 -16.62 -5.01
N THR A 252 3.27 -17.49 -5.71
CA THR A 252 3.59 -17.88 -7.10
C THR A 252 3.08 -16.84 -8.10
N GLY A 253 3.55 -16.93 -9.35
CA GLY A 253 3.10 -16.02 -10.41
C GLY A 253 1.59 -16.10 -10.68
N ASP A 254 1.04 -17.32 -10.71
CA ASP A 254 -0.39 -17.59 -10.89
C ASP A 254 -1.22 -17.02 -9.75
N ILE A 255 -0.87 -17.28 -8.48
CA ILE A 255 -1.60 -16.74 -7.32
C ILE A 255 -1.61 -15.21 -7.37
N ARG A 256 -0.45 -14.61 -7.63
CA ARG A 256 -0.30 -13.15 -7.68
C ARG A 256 -1.21 -12.50 -8.72
N GLN A 257 -1.24 -13.06 -9.93
CA GLN A 257 -2.03 -12.49 -11.02
C GLN A 257 -3.50 -12.88 -10.92
N GLY A 258 -3.77 -14.15 -10.63
CA GLY A 258 -5.10 -14.73 -10.63
C GLY A 258 -5.98 -14.35 -9.44
N LEU A 259 -5.39 -14.08 -8.26
CA LEU A 259 -6.13 -13.63 -7.08
C LEU A 259 -6.01 -12.13 -6.82
N TYR A 260 -4.84 -11.53 -7.06
CA TYR A 260 -4.59 -10.13 -6.70
C TYR A 260 -4.53 -9.19 -7.90
N GLY A 261 -4.54 -9.69 -9.13
CA GLY A 261 -4.38 -8.85 -10.33
C GLY A 261 -3.00 -8.18 -10.43
N LEU A 262 -1.99 -8.67 -9.69
CA LEU A 262 -0.69 -8.02 -9.59
C LEU A 262 0.33 -8.62 -10.56
N GLY A 263 0.90 -7.77 -11.42
CA GLY A 263 1.97 -8.18 -12.33
C GLY A 263 3.34 -8.33 -11.66
N ARG A 264 4.31 -8.82 -12.43
CA ARG A 264 5.71 -8.99 -11.99
C ARG A 264 6.33 -7.72 -11.37
N LYS A 265 6.06 -6.54 -11.95
CA LYS A 265 6.59 -5.27 -11.42
C LYS A 265 6.11 -4.96 -10.01
N ALA A 266 4.87 -5.29 -9.67
CA ALA A 266 4.35 -5.13 -8.31
C ALA A 266 4.99 -6.15 -7.37
N TYR A 267 5.18 -7.39 -7.80
CA TYR A 267 5.90 -8.40 -7.01
C TYR A 267 7.31 -7.96 -6.65
N GLU A 268 8.10 -7.47 -7.60
CA GLU A 268 9.50 -7.07 -7.39
C GLU A 268 9.67 -5.96 -6.34
N THR A 269 8.59 -5.26 -5.97
CA THR A 269 8.62 -4.27 -4.88
C THR A 269 8.93 -4.87 -3.51
N HIS A 270 8.85 -6.19 -3.33
CA HIS A 270 9.28 -6.86 -2.09
C HIS A 270 10.73 -6.52 -1.73
N GLN A 271 11.61 -6.25 -2.71
CA GLN A 271 13.00 -5.85 -2.47
C GLN A 271 13.08 -4.46 -1.81
N ALA A 272 12.26 -3.52 -2.28
CA ALA A 272 12.17 -2.19 -1.69
C ALA A 272 11.55 -2.26 -0.29
N LEU A 273 10.46 -3.02 -0.14
CA LEU A 273 9.79 -3.24 1.15
C LEU A 273 10.71 -3.92 2.19
N ASP A 274 11.59 -4.83 1.76
CA ASP A 274 12.64 -5.43 2.59
C ASP A 274 13.72 -4.42 3.01
N ALA A 275 14.13 -3.55 2.09
CA ALA A 275 15.06 -2.48 2.39
C ALA A 275 14.45 -1.42 3.33
N TYR A 276 13.14 -1.16 3.21
CA TYR A 276 12.38 -0.31 4.14
C TYR A 276 12.13 -0.98 5.50
N GLN A 277 12.43 -2.28 5.61
CA GLN A 277 12.20 -3.09 6.81
C GLN A 277 10.72 -3.23 7.18
N LEU A 278 9.83 -3.17 6.19
CA LEU A 278 8.41 -3.53 6.37
C LEU A 278 8.19 -5.03 6.22
N LEU A 279 9.09 -5.68 5.48
CA LEU A 279 9.13 -7.12 5.27
C LEU A 279 10.54 -7.64 5.60
N ASP A 280 10.63 -8.90 6.00
CA ASP A 280 11.87 -9.67 5.95
C ASP A 280 11.75 -10.65 4.77
N VAL A 281 12.51 -10.39 3.70
CA VAL A 281 12.58 -11.28 2.53
C VAL A 281 13.67 -12.32 2.74
N ILE A 282 13.25 -13.58 2.77
CA ILE A 282 14.08 -14.76 2.96
C ILE A 282 14.26 -15.46 1.63
N ARG A 283 15.51 -15.58 1.21
CA ARG A 283 15.84 -16.10 -0.12
C ARG A 283 16.10 -17.61 -0.07
N PRO A 284 15.70 -18.35 -1.11
CA PRO A 284 16.18 -19.70 -1.31
C PRO A 284 17.71 -19.71 -1.42
N GLU A 285 18.34 -20.75 -0.90
CA GLU A 285 19.80 -20.85 -0.79
C GLU A 285 20.52 -20.75 -2.13
N LYS A 286 20.01 -21.45 -3.16
CA LYS A 286 20.57 -21.47 -4.53
C LYS A 286 20.22 -20.22 -5.36
N ARG A 287 19.56 -19.20 -4.79
CA ARG A 287 19.13 -17.99 -5.53
C ARG A 287 20.03 -16.79 -5.27
N TYR A 288 20.72 -16.32 -6.31
CA TYR A 288 21.61 -15.16 -6.25
C TYR A 288 20.85 -13.82 -6.08
N ASP A 289 21.54 -12.77 -5.65
CA ASP A 289 21.02 -11.39 -5.59
C ASP A 289 20.50 -10.87 -6.94
N SER A 290 21.09 -11.35 -8.04
CA SER A 290 20.66 -11.03 -9.40
C SER A 290 19.31 -11.65 -9.78
N GLY A 291 18.76 -12.52 -8.93
CA GLY A 291 17.55 -13.30 -9.18
C GLY A 291 17.77 -14.56 -10.02
N LYS A 292 19.01 -14.80 -10.50
CA LYS A 292 19.43 -16.04 -11.16
C LYS A 292 19.58 -17.17 -10.16
N TRP A 293 19.40 -18.40 -10.64
CA TRP A 293 19.59 -19.62 -9.88
C TRP A 293 20.96 -20.25 -10.16
N GLU A 294 21.59 -20.74 -9.11
CA GLU A 294 22.74 -21.63 -9.18
C GLU A 294 22.27 -23.01 -9.66
N GLY A 295 22.90 -23.54 -10.71
CA GLY A 295 22.61 -24.90 -11.21
C GLY A 295 21.20 -25.10 -11.79
N TYR A 296 20.57 -24.05 -12.35
CA TYR A 296 19.19 -24.13 -12.87
C TYR A 296 18.92 -25.37 -13.75
N SER A 297 17.98 -26.21 -13.30
CA SER A 297 17.42 -27.32 -14.07
C SER A 297 15.89 -27.22 -14.05
N GLN A 298 15.24 -27.47 -15.19
CA GLN A 298 13.79 -27.23 -15.36
C GLN A 298 12.91 -28.19 -14.53
N GLY A 299 13.49 -29.25 -13.97
CA GLY A 299 12.79 -30.27 -13.16
C GLY A 299 12.99 -30.15 -11.64
N GLU A 300 13.76 -29.17 -11.15
CA GLU A 300 14.00 -29.03 -9.71
C GLU A 300 12.80 -28.43 -8.98
N SER A 301 12.26 -29.18 -8.02
CA SER A 301 11.30 -28.71 -7.01
C SER A 301 11.83 -27.56 -6.15
N ASP A 302 13.14 -27.33 -6.19
CA ASP A 302 13.87 -26.33 -5.42
C ASP A 302 13.74 -24.90 -5.95
N LEU A 303 13.04 -24.68 -7.08
CA LEU A 303 12.76 -23.35 -7.64
C LEU A 303 11.72 -22.59 -6.81
N LEU A 304 11.96 -22.49 -5.50
CA LEU A 304 11.09 -21.88 -4.52
C LEU A 304 11.02 -20.35 -4.72
N CYS A 305 9.81 -19.81 -4.56
CA CYS A 305 9.63 -18.37 -4.47
C CYS A 305 10.37 -17.80 -3.25
N HIS A 306 10.65 -16.50 -3.26
CA HIS A 306 11.11 -15.85 -2.02
C HIS A 306 10.05 -16.05 -0.95
N ARG A 307 10.50 -16.36 0.26
CA ARG A 307 9.65 -16.37 1.44
C ARG A 307 9.67 -14.99 2.07
N VAL A 308 8.56 -14.61 2.67
CA VAL A 308 8.36 -13.29 3.25
C VAL A 308 7.76 -13.45 4.62
N SER A 309 8.23 -12.65 5.57
CA SER A 309 7.55 -12.36 6.84
C SER A 309 7.36 -10.86 7.01
N LEU A 310 6.45 -10.46 7.89
CA LEU A 310 6.26 -9.06 8.26
C LEU A 310 7.35 -8.63 9.24
N ALA A 311 7.78 -7.38 9.15
CA ALA A 311 8.65 -6.75 10.15
C ALA A 311 7.88 -5.61 10.87
N PRO A 312 7.10 -5.91 11.93
CA PRO A 312 6.20 -4.94 12.56
C PRO A 312 6.89 -3.66 13.05
N ALA A 313 8.06 -3.79 13.68
CA ALA A 313 8.84 -2.65 14.17
C ALA A 313 9.30 -1.67 13.07
N GLY A 314 9.23 -2.08 11.79
CA GLY A 314 9.48 -1.18 10.67
C GLY A 314 8.45 -0.08 10.55
N PHE A 315 7.18 -0.33 10.91
CA PHE A 315 6.10 0.63 10.76
C PHE A 315 6.23 1.83 11.71
N ASP A 316 6.85 1.64 12.87
CA ASP A 316 7.02 2.66 13.92
C ASP A 316 7.96 3.81 13.51
N ARG A 317 8.71 3.64 12.42
CA ARG A 317 9.77 4.55 11.98
C ARG A 317 9.23 5.64 11.06
N ASP A 318 9.89 6.80 11.03
CA ASP A 318 9.56 7.86 10.07
C ASP A 318 9.74 7.36 8.64
N ALA A 319 8.63 7.17 7.93
CA ALA A 319 8.63 6.57 6.61
C ALA A 319 9.40 7.43 5.59
N GLY A 320 9.36 8.76 5.75
CA GLY A 320 10.07 9.68 4.89
C GLY A 320 11.58 9.52 4.98
N GLU A 321 12.10 9.43 6.21
CA GLU A 321 13.53 9.20 6.46
C GLU A 321 14.02 7.88 5.89
N ILE A 322 13.30 6.79 6.17
CA ILE A 322 13.70 5.45 5.74
C ILE A 322 13.69 5.33 4.23
N VAL A 323 12.61 5.77 3.58
CA VAL A 323 12.51 5.68 2.12
C VAL A 323 13.55 6.57 1.46
N GLU A 324 13.85 7.76 2.01
CA GLU A 324 14.88 8.64 1.44
C GLU A 324 16.28 8.02 1.52
N ASP A 325 16.69 7.47 2.67
CA ASP A 325 17.99 6.81 2.82
C ASP A 325 18.13 5.64 1.84
N VAL A 326 17.11 4.78 1.77
CA VAL A 326 17.11 3.63 0.86
C VAL A 326 17.15 4.06 -0.61
N LEU A 327 16.44 5.11 -1.01
CA LEU A 327 16.49 5.62 -2.39
C LEU A 327 17.85 6.23 -2.73
N LYS A 328 18.50 6.96 -1.81
CA LYS A 328 19.87 7.48 -1.99
C LYS A 328 20.88 6.35 -2.19
N ARG A 329 20.78 5.28 -1.39
CA ARG A 329 21.61 4.07 -1.53
C ARG A 329 21.34 3.37 -2.86
N ARG A 330 20.08 3.27 -3.26
CA ARG A 330 19.68 2.67 -4.54
C ARG A 330 20.23 3.45 -5.74
N ASP A 331 20.18 4.78 -5.70
CA ASP A 331 20.76 5.63 -6.76
C ASP A 331 22.29 5.45 -6.84
N THR A 332 22.96 5.39 -5.69
CA THR A 332 24.43 5.28 -5.62
C THR A 332 24.94 3.87 -5.96
N GLY A 333 24.35 2.84 -5.36
CA GLY A 333 24.85 1.45 -5.41
C GLY A 333 24.16 0.56 -6.44
N GLY A 334 22.97 0.93 -6.91
CA GLY A 334 22.22 0.14 -7.90
C GLY A 334 21.63 -1.17 -7.35
N TYR A 335 21.47 -1.31 -6.03
CA TYR A 335 20.78 -2.41 -5.34
C TYR A 335 19.91 -1.87 -4.19
N TRP A 336 18.92 -2.64 -3.75
CA TRP A 336 18.11 -2.31 -2.58
C TRP A 336 18.83 -2.79 -1.32
N ALA A 337 19.04 -1.89 -0.35
CA ALA A 337 19.77 -2.21 0.87
C ALA A 337 19.12 -1.53 2.08
N ARG A 338 19.13 -2.23 3.22
CA ARG A 338 18.66 -1.67 4.49
C ARG A 338 19.55 -0.50 4.96
N PRO A 339 19.02 0.42 5.78
CA PRO A 339 19.80 1.46 6.46
C PRO A 339 20.97 0.89 7.29
N MET A 340 22.01 1.68 7.58
CA MET A 340 23.21 1.19 8.30
C MET A 340 22.92 0.76 9.75
N PHE A 341 21.97 1.42 10.41
CA PHE A 341 21.51 1.09 11.76
C PHE A 341 20.16 0.35 11.71
N SER A 342 20.06 -0.62 10.81
CA SER A 342 18.85 -1.43 10.62
C SER A 342 18.74 -2.54 11.65
N THR A 343 17.51 -2.85 12.07
CA THR A 343 17.24 -4.12 12.77
C THR A 343 17.75 -5.30 11.93
N PRO A 344 18.56 -6.22 12.50
CA PRO A 344 19.02 -7.40 11.80
C PRO A 344 17.82 -8.19 11.24
N LYS A 345 18.00 -8.84 10.08
CA LYS A 345 17.02 -9.81 9.62
C LYS A 345 16.97 -10.97 10.61
N ARG A 346 15.76 -11.45 10.90
CA ARG A 346 15.61 -12.67 11.71
C ARG A 346 16.22 -13.88 11.00
N PHE A 347 16.08 -13.94 9.67
CA PHE A 347 16.71 -14.95 8.81
C PHE A 347 17.12 -14.35 7.45
N ASP A 348 18.30 -14.72 6.97
CA ASP A 348 18.78 -14.33 5.63
C ASP A 348 18.56 -15.43 4.58
N ARG A 349 18.61 -16.70 5.01
CA ARG A 349 18.42 -17.89 4.18
C ARG A 349 17.76 -18.99 5.01
N PHE A 350 16.96 -19.83 4.37
CA PHE A 350 16.56 -21.12 4.94
C PHE A 350 17.52 -22.20 4.48
N SER A 351 18.04 -23.00 5.42
CA SER A 351 18.47 -24.36 5.11
C SER A 351 17.22 -25.19 4.89
N MET A 352 17.12 -25.88 3.75
CA MET A 352 16.09 -26.90 3.63
C MET A 352 16.45 -28.03 4.59
N VAL A 353 15.84 -28.04 5.77
CA VAL A 353 15.62 -29.32 6.46
C VAL A 353 14.71 -30.08 5.51
N SER A 354 15.22 -31.15 4.88
CA SER A 354 14.39 -32.02 4.07
C SER A 354 13.16 -32.36 4.88
N ALA A 355 11.97 -32.18 4.32
CA ALA A 355 10.82 -32.90 4.82
C ALA A 355 11.22 -34.38 4.81
N ALA A 356 11.47 -34.94 6.00
CA ALA A 356 11.58 -36.37 6.14
C ALA A 356 10.24 -36.96 5.71
N GLU A 357 10.33 -38.00 4.88
CA GLU A 357 9.22 -38.74 4.25
C GLU A 357 8.11 -39.16 5.21
#